data_AF-A0A954T8J0-F1
#
_entry.id   AF-A0A954T8J0-F1
#
_cell.length_a   1.000
_cell.length_b   1.000
_cell.length_c   1.000
_cell.angle_alpha   90.00
_cell.angle_beta   90.00
_cell.angle_gamma   90.00
#
_symmetry.space_group_name_H-M   'P 1'
#
loop_
_entity.id
_entity.type
_entity.pdbx_description
1 polymer ?
#
loop_
_entity_poly.entity_id
_entity_poly.type
_entity_poly.pdbx_seq_one_letter_code
_entity_poly.pdbx_strand_id
1 'polypeptide(L)'
;MSSTLHRKTFLWTSYDVQDIATAGMQTILGSLNEIDGRMALPLHTRLMKARDLPELSQLARCHTLALVLWVCHSADQLQDLVRSIASVKHMPEPPCRVCYLAGNTTNLTSIVIEAGAQIAVTQLASLQRVLPSLLPQSPLSPVGIHPITTGLVDRLPWKDQPIL
;
A
#
# COMPACT_ATOMS: atom_id res chain seq x y z
N MET A 1 -18.67 20.55 16.89
CA MET A 1 -18.89 19.10 16.82
C MET A 1 -19.94 18.84 15.73
N SER A 2 -19.51 18.41 14.53
CA SER A 2 -20.42 17.92 13.49
C SER A 2 -19.64 17.13 12.42
N SER A 3 -20.14 15.91 12.16
CA SER A 3 -19.94 15.00 11.01
C SER A 3 -18.51 14.63 10.52
N THR A 4 -17.89 13.62 11.12
CA THR A 4 -16.81 12.83 10.47
C THR A 4 -17.32 11.44 10.09
N LEU A 5 -18.36 11.40 9.25
CA LEU A 5 -18.95 10.17 8.68
C LEU A 5 -18.37 9.82 7.30
N HIS A 6 -17.12 10.18 7.05
CA HIS A 6 -16.32 9.65 5.95
C HIS A 6 -15.22 8.81 6.56
N ARG A 7 -15.46 7.49 6.68
CA ARG A 7 -14.39 6.55 6.97
C ARG A 7 -13.42 6.59 5.78
N LYS A 8 -12.39 7.42 5.87
CA LYS A 8 -11.29 7.44 4.90
C LYS A 8 -10.69 6.03 4.87
N THR A 9 -10.24 5.57 3.71
CA THR A 9 -9.69 4.22 3.52
C THR A 9 -8.19 4.33 3.29
N PHE A 10 -7.42 3.48 3.97
CA PHE A 10 -6.00 3.30 3.69
C PHE A 10 -5.87 2.37 2.49
N LEU A 11 -5.77 2.95 1.29
CA LEU A 11 -5.61 2.20 0.05
C LEU A 11 -4.12 2.05 -0.24
N TRP A 12 -3.66 0.83 -0.48
CA TRP A 12 -2.27 0.60 -0.85
C TRP A 12 -2.16 -0.42 -1.97
N THR A 13 -1.04 -0.37 -2.68
CA THR A 13 -0.74 -1.30 -3.77
C THR A 13 0.63 -1.93 -3.59
N SER A 14 0.80 -3.08 -4.21
CA SER A 14 2.04 -3.82 -4.21
C SER A 14 2.30 -4.44 -5.57
N TYR A 15 3.56 -4.43 -5.97
CA TYR A 15 4.10 -5.33 -7.00
C TYR A 15 5.02 -6.33 -6.32
N ASP A 16 4.54 -7.57 -6.22
CA ASP A 16 5.29 -8.71 -5.68
C ASP A 16 4.84 -9.99 -6.40
N VAL A 17 5.74 -10.52 -7.23
CA VAL A 17 5.49 -11.74 -8.01
C VAL A 17 5.30 -12.95 -7.11
N GLN A 18 5.97 -12.98 -5.94
CA GLN A 18 5.96 -14.13 -5.03
C GLN A 18 4.95 -13.99 -3.89
N ASP A 19 4.33 -12.82 -3.74
CA ASP A 19 3.37 -12.47 -2.68
C ASP A 19 3.89 -12.52 -1.24
N ILE A 20 5.17 -12.81 -1.03
CA ILE A 20 5.79 -12.95 0.30
C ILE A 20 5.83 -11.60 1.01
N ALA A 21 6.33 -10.56 0.34
CA ALA A 21 6.45 -9.24 0.91
C ALA A 21 5.10 -8.53 1.01
N THR A 22 4.19 -8.81 0.08
CA THR A 22 2.80 -8.35 0.18
C THR A 22 2.10 -8.93 1.42
N ALA A 23 2.19 -10.24 1.64
CA ALA A 23 1.60 -10.89 2.82
C ALA A 23 2.25 -10.41 4.13
N GLY A 24 3.57 -10.25 4.14
CA GLY A 24 4.29 -9.67 5.28
C GLY A 24 3.84 -8.25 5.58
N MET A 25 3.69 -7.40 4.56
CA MET A 25 3.19 -6.04 4.71
C MET A 25 1.74 -6.02 5.22
N GLN A 26 0.86 -6.89 4.72
CA GLN A 26 -0.50 -7.05 5.25
C GLN A 26 -0.50 -7.35 6.74
N THR A 27 0.36 -8.25 7.19
CA THR A 27 0.51 -8.61 8.60
C THR A 27 0.99 -7.42 9.43
N ILE A 28 1.99 -6.68 8.93
CA ILE A 28 2.52 -5.49 9.60
C ILE A 28 1.42 -4.43 9.72
N LEU A 29 0.73 -4.10 8.63
CA LEU A 29 -0.36 -3.12 8.64
C LEU A 29 -1.52 -3.55 9.54
N GLY A 30 -1.83 -4.86 9.60
CA GLY A 30 -2.81 -5.42 10.53
C GLY A 30 -2.41 -5.21 12.00
N SER A 31 -1.16 -5.53 12.34
CA SER A 31 -0.64 -5.35 13.72
C SER A 31 -0.56 -3.87 14.14
N LEU A 32 -0.27 -2.96 13.20
CA LEU A 32 -0.23 -1.52 13.49
C LEU A 32 -1.60 -0.95 13.88
N ASN A 33 -2.70 -1.59 13.48
CA ASN A 33 -4.05 -1.23 13.93
C ASN A 33 -4.32 -1.63 15.39
N GLU A 34 -3.56 -2.58 15.94
CA GLU A 34 -3.75 -3.11 17.29
C GLU A 34 -2.83 -2.46 18.34
N ILE A 35 -1.65 -1.99 17.90
CA ILE A 35 -0.54 -1.66 18.80
C ILE A 35 -0.73 -0.36 19.61
N ASP A 36 -1.54 0.59 19.14
CA ASP A 36 -1.62 1.87 19.85
C ASP A 36 -2.96 2.55 19.61
N GLY A 37 -3.87 2.53 20.60
CA GLY A 37 -5.08 3.37 20.62
C GLY A 37 -4.85 4.88 20.47
N ARG A 38 -3.61 5.31 20.20
CA ARG A 38 -3.13 6.66 19.87
C ARG A 38 -2.89 6.90 18.37
N MET A 39 -2.72 5.87 17.55
CA MET A 39 -2.71 5.98 16.08
C MET A 39 -3.87 5.18 15.49
N ALA A 40 -5.00 5.84 15.32
CA ALA A 40 -6.05 5.33 14.46
C ALA A 40 -5.62 5.50 13.00
N LEU A 41 -4.78 4.59 12.48
CA LEU A 41 -4.81 4.32 11.04
C LEU A 41 -6.27 4.08 10.67
N PRO A 42 -6.80 4.67 9.59
CA PRO A 42 -8.20 4.52 9.26
C PRO A 42 -8.55 3.04 9.16
N LEU A 43 -9.61 2.65 9.88
CA LEU A 43 -10.08 1.29 10.19
C LEU A 43 -10.17 0.30 9.01
N HIS A 44 -10.01 0.78 7.78
CA HIS A 44 -10.16 0.01 6.55
C HIS A 44 -8.91 0.10 5.70
N THR A 45 -8.09 -0.95 5.75
CA THR A 45 -6.94 -1.17 4.87
C THR A 45 -7.40 -1.98 3.66
N ARG A 46 -7.16 -1.47 2.44
CA ARG A 46 -7.47 -2.18 1.20
C ARG A 46 -6.21 -2.33 0.34
N LEU A 47 -5.91 -3.56 -0.05
CA LEU A 47 -4.85 -3.86 -1.01
C LEU A 47 -5.43 -3.88 -2.44
N MET A 48 -4.74 -3.23 -3.36
CA MET A 48 -4.89 -3.40 -4.81
C MET A 48 -3.62 -4.02 -5.35
N LYS A 49 -3.60 -5.34 -5.57
CA LYS A 49 -2.41 -6.03 -6.06
C LYS A 49 -2.22 -5.74 -7.55
N ALA A 50 -1.05 -5.23 -7.92
CA ALA A 50 -0.66 -5.04 -9.30
C ALA A 50 -0.02 -6.33 -9.84
N ARG A 51 -0.37 -6.72 -11.07
CA ARG A 51 0.22 -7.87 -11.78
C ARG A 51 1.58 -7.53 -12.36
N ASP A 52 1.77 -6.27 -12.76
CA ASP A 52 3.01 -5.76 -13.31
C ASP A 52 3.29 -4.31 -12.88
N LEU A 53 4.50 -3.83 -13.19
CA LEU A 53 4.95 -2.47 -12.85
C LEU A 53 4.15 -1.36 -13.58
N PRO A 54 3.77 -1.51 -14.86
CA PRO A 54 2.85 -0.59 -15.52
C PRO A 54 1.50 -0.45 -14.80
N GLU A 55 0.85 -1.56 -14.43
CA GLU A 55 -0.41 -1.58 -13.70
C GLU A 55 -0.28 -0.91 -12.33
N LEU A 56 0.82 -1.15 -11.61
CA LEU A 56 1.09 -0.46 -10.34
C LEU A 56 1.11 1.06 -10.53
N SER A 57 1.80 1.52 -11.57
CA SER A 57 1.91 2.95 -11.89
C SER A 57 0.56 3.53 -12.31
N GLN A 58 -0.26 2.76 -13.01
CA GLN A 58 -1.64 3.13 -13.37
C GLN A 58 -2.52 3.23 -12.13
N LEU A 59 -2.48 2.24 -11.22
CA LEU A 59 -3.23 2.25 -9.96
C LEU A 59 -2.87 3.47 -9.11
N ALA A 60 -1.59 3.82 -9.04
CA ALA A 60 -1.14 5.03 -8.36
C ALA A 60 -1.74 6.30 -8.98
N ARG A 61 -1.85 6.39 -10.30
CA ARG A 61 -2.47 7.55 -10.98
C ARG A 61 -3.98 7.62 -10.84
N CYS A 62 -4.65 6.46 -10.83
CA CYS A 62 -6.11 6.38 -10.81
C CYS A 62 -6.70 6.49 -9.40
N HIS A 63 -5.91 6.28 -8.35
CA HIS A 63 -6.38 6.25 -6.98
C HIS A 63 -5.49 7.07 -6.05
N THR A 64 -6.10 7.67 -5.02
CA THR A 64 -5.35 8.22 -3.89
C THR A 64 -4.82 7.06 -3.04
N LEU A 65 -3.59 6.65 -3.31
CA LEU A 65 -2.89 5.61 -2.56
C LEU A 65 -2.17 6.20 -1.36
N ALA A 66 -2.29 5.54 -0.21
CA ALA A 66 -1.51 5.85 0.98
C ALA A 66 -0.12 5.21 0.93
N LEU A 67 0.02 4.03 0.33
CA LEU A 67 1.28 3.30 0.26
C LEU A 67 1.44 2.54 -1.07
N VAL A 68 2.67 2.49 -1.54
CA VAL A 68 3.10 1.69 -2.69
C VAL A 68 4.32 0.87 -2.27
N LEU A 69 4.22 -0.45 -2.47
CA LEU A 69 5.29 -1.42 -2.21
C LEU A 69 5.83 -1.97 -3.54
N TRP A 70 7.12 -1.79 -3.79
CA TRP A 70 7.84 -2.48 -4.87
C TRP A 70 8.70 -3.60 -4.28
N VAL A 71 8.74 -4.74 -4.96
CA VAL A 71 9.65 -5.83 -4.65
C VAL A 71 10.63 -6.05 -5.80
N CYS A 72 11.92 -5.97 -5.49
CA CYS A 72 13.01 -6.23 -6.43
C CYS A 72 13.63 -7.61 -6.16
N HIS A 73 13.29 -8.58 -7.01
CA HIS A 73 13.79 -9.97 -6.91
C HIS A 73 15.08 -10.21 -7.71
N SER A 74 15.30 -9.43 -8.77
CA SER A 74 16.50 -9.53 -9.61
C SER A 74 16.94 -8.14 -10.08
N ALA A 75 18.24 -7.98 -10.32
CA ALA A 75 18.82 -6.77 -10.92
C ALA A 75 18.29 -6.49 -12.33
N ASP A 76 17.82 -7.51 -13.06
CA ASP A 76 17.24 -7.35 -14.40
C ASP A 76 15.97 -6.49 -14.39
N GLN A 77 15.26 -6.45 -13.25
CA GLN A 77 14.04 -5.65 -13.07
C GLN A 77 14.33 -4.21 -12.68
N LEU A 78 15.59 -3.86 -12.41
CA LEU A 78 15.97 -2.57 -11.83
C LEU A 78 15.49 -1.40 -12.69
N GLN A 79 15.69 -1.48 -14.01
CA GLN A 79 15.37 -0.37 -14.91
C GLN A 79 13.88 -0.03 -14.87
N ASP A 80 13.00 -1.04 -14.95
CA ASP A 80 11.56 -0.84 -14.92
C ASP A 80 11.06 -0.43 -13.54
N LEU A 81 11.67 -0.98 -12.49
CA LEU A 81 11.36 -0.62 -11.11
C LEU A 81 11.70 0.85 -10.81
N VAL A 82 12.87 1.32 -11.24
CA VAL A 82 13.29 2.73 -11.14
C VAL A 82 12.33 3.65 -11.89
N ARG A 83 11.94 3.30 -13.12
CA ARG A 83 10.95 4.08 -13.89
C ARG A 83 9.60 4.15 -13.17
N SER A 84 9.14 3.02 -12.64
CA SER A 84 7.87 2.96 -11.90
C SER A 84 7.92 3.84 -10.64
N ILE A 85 8.98 3.76 -9.84
CA ILE A 85 9.18 4.60 -8.65
C ILE A 85 9.19 6.08 -9.02
N ALA A 86 9.99 6.46 -10.02
CA ALA A 86 10.09 7.84 -10.47
C ALA A 86 8.74 8.39 -10.93
N SER A 87 7.91 7.56 -11.59
CA SER A 87 6.58 7.96 -12.03
C SER A 87 5.62 8.29 -10.88
N VAL A 88 5.79 7.64 -9.72
CA VAL A 88 4.97 7.86 -8.52
C VAL A 88 5.53 9.01 -7.67
N LYS A 89 6.85 9.24 -7.68
CA LYS A 89 7.52 10.32 -6.94
C LYS A 89 6.96 11.71 -7.26
N HIS A 90 6.58 11.95 -8.50
CA HIS A 90 6.16 13.27 -9.00
C HIS A 90 4.65 13.52 -8.91
N MET A 91 3.91 12.70 -8.17
CA MET A 91 2.49 12.89 -7.97
C MET A 91 2.18 14.09 -7.05
N PRO A 92 1.05 14.80 -7.24
CA PRO A 92 0.67 15.92 -6.38
C PRO A 92 0.52 15.55 -4.90
N GLU A 93 -0.04 14.37 -4.62
CA GLU A 93 -0.16 13.78 -3.29
C GLU A 93 0.56 12.42 -3.32
N PRO A 94 1.88 12.39 -3.12
CA PRO A 94 2.64 11.17 -3.36
C PRO A 94 2.44 10.17 -2.19
N PRO A 95 2.17 8.89 -2.48
CA PRO A 95 2.01 7.84 -1.45
C PRO A 95 3.30 7.61 -0.67
N CYS A 96 3.24 6.89 0.45
CA CYS A 96 4.41 6.29 1.07
C CYS A 96 5.07 5.29 0.11
N ARG A 97 6.35 5.49 -0.23
CA ARG A 97 7.06 4.70 -1.27
C ARG A 97 8.08 3.76 -0.64
N VAL A 98 7.75 2.48 -0.58
CA VAL A 98 8.57 1.45 0.05
C VAL A 98 9.11 0.49 -1.01
N CYS A 99 10.41 0.25 -1.01
CA CYS A 99 11.05 -0.77 -1.83
C CYS A 99 11.59 -1.89 -0.94
N TYR A 100 11.20 -3.13 -1.22
CA TYR A 100 11.79 -4.32 -0.62
C TYR A 100 12.78 -4.94 -1.61
N LEU A 101 14.01 -5.12 -1.16
CA LEU A 101 15.12 -5.68 -1.94
C LEU A 101 15.40 -7.10 -1.45
N ALA A 102 15.26 -8.08 -2.34
CA ALA A 102 15.67 -9.45 -2.06
C ALA A 102 17.17 -9.54 -1.77
N GLY A 103 17.63 -10.64 -1.15
CA GLY A 103 18.99 -10.75 -0.62
C GLY A 103 20.12 -10.56 -1.65
N ASN A 104 19.87 -10.81 -2.94
CA ASN A 104 20.79 -10.60 -4.04
C ASN A 104 20.76 -9.18 -4.63
N THR A 105 19.83 -8.31 -4.23
CA THR A 105 19.64 -6.95 -4.77
C THR A 105 19.91 -5.84 -3.74
N THR A 106 20.50 -6.17 -2.60
CA THR A 106 20.78 -5.22 -1.51
C THR A 106 21.70 -4.07 -1.92
N ASN A 107 22.61 -4.32 -2.86
CA ASN A 107 23.50 -3.32 -3.46
C ASN A 107 22.75 -2.26 -4.29
N LEU A 108 21.48 -2.48 -4.63
CA LEU A 108 20.65 -1.55 -5.41
C LEU A 108 19.97 -0.49 -4.54
N THR A 109 20.20 -0.51 -3.21
CA THR A 109 19.58 0.39 -2.23
C THR A 109 19.70 1.86 -2.60
N SER A 110 20.91 2.34 -2.92
CA SER A 110 21.13 3.75 -3.28
C SER A 110 20.33 4.13 -4.53
N ILE A 111 20.32 3.27 -5.54
CA ILE A 111 19.66 3.51 -6.83
C ILE A 111 18.14 3.67 -6.64
N VAL A 112 17.51 2.80 -5.86
CA VAL A 112 16.05 2.88 -5.64
C VAL A 112 15.65 4.09 -4.78
N ILE A 113 16.51 4.52 -3.85
CA ILE A 113 16.30 5.75 -3.08
C ILE A 113 16.42 6.98 -3.98
N GLU A 114 17.46 7.06 -4.81
CA GLU A 114 17.64 8.15 -5.79
C GLU A 114 16.46 8.24 -6.77
N ALA A 115 15.97 7.09 -7.22
CA ALA A 115 14.78 6.98 -8.06
C ALA A 115 13.52 7.57 -7.38
N GLY A 116 13.46 7.60 -6.06
CA GLY A 116 12.39 8.25 -5.30
C GLY A 116 11.74 7.38 -4.22
N ALA A 117 12.22 6.17 -3.96
CA ALA A 117 11.74 5.41 -2.80
C ALA A 117 12.07 6.18 -1.51
N GLN A 118 11.12 6.24 -0.58
CA GLN A 118 11.36 6.84 0.74
C GLN A 118 12.11 5.88 1.66
N ILE A 119 11.84 4.59 1.51
CA ILE A 119 12.50 3.54 2.29
C ILE A 119 12.86 2.41 1.34
N ALA A 120 14.07 1.91 1.48
CA ALA A 120 14.50 0.64 0.92
C ALA A 120 14.85 -0.30 2.08
N VAL A 121 14.27 -1.48 2.11
CA VAL A 121 14.51 -2.49 3.15
C VAL A 121 14.89 -3.82 2.53
N THR A 122 15.75 -4.55 3.23
CA THR A 122 16.12 -5.93 2.90
C THR A 122 15.40 -6.94 3.80
N GLN A 123 14.76 -6.45 4.87
CA GLN A 123 14.02 -7.23 5.85
C GLN A 123 12.70 -6.51 6.15
N LEU A 124 11.58 -7.20 5.95
CA LEU A 124 10.24 -6.63 6.18
C LEU A 124 10.02 -6.21 7.64
N ALA A 125 10.60 -6.96 8.60
CA ALA A 125 10.51 -6.64 10.02
C ALA A 125 11.03 -5.23 10.35
N SER A 126 11.97 -4.69 9.58
CA SER A 126 12.47 -3.32 9.74
C SER A 126 11.37 -2.27 9.54
N LEU A 127 10.34 -2.58 8.74
CA LEU A 127 9.24 -1.66 8.46
C LEU A 127 8.34 -1.44 9.68
N GLN A 128 8.27 -2.40 10.62
CA GLN A 128 7.47 -2.25 11.84
C GLN A 128 7.90 -1.03 12.68
N ARG A 129 9.20 -0.66 12.62
CA ARG A 129 9.74 0.50 13.33
C ARG A 129 9.58 1.81 12.57
N VAL A 130 9.52 1.77 11.24
CA VAL A 130 9.57 2.97 10.39
C VAL A 130 8.19 3.39 9.88
N LEU A 131 7.32 2.45 9.54
CA LEU A 131 5.98 2.76 9.05
C LEU A 131 5.14 3.61 10.02
N PRO A 132 5.17 3.41 11.35
CA PRO A 132 4.36 4.22 12.27
C PRO A 132 4.57 5.73 12.14
N SER A 133 5.80 6.19 11.82
CA SER A 133 6.08 7.62 11.68
C SER A 133 5.72 8.18 10.29
N LEU A 134 5.61 7.32 9.27
CA LEU A 134 5.38 7.73 7.88
C LEU A 134 3.91 7.64 7.47
N LEU A 135 3.19 6.62 7.93
CA LEU A 135 1.80 6.39 7.53
C LEU A 135 0.85 7.54 7.91
N PRO A 136 0.99 8.25 9.05
CA PRO A 136 0.12 9.39 9.37
C PRO A 136 0.18 10.54 8.37
N GLN A 137 1.27 10.65 7.61
CA GLN A 137 1.49 11.69 6.60
C GLN A 137 0.97 11.27 5.21
N SER A 138 0.55 10.01 5.06
CA SER A 138 0.14 9.45 3.77
C SER A 138 -1.28 9.90 3.42
N PRO A 139 -1.56 10.20 2.14
CA PRO A 139 -2.89 10.63 1.73
C PRO A 139 -3.87 9.47 1.88
N LEU A 140 -5.10 9.79 2.29
CA LEU A 140 -6.13 8.80 2.55
C LEU A 140 -7.22 8.89 1.48
N SER A 141 -7.66 7.75 0.98
CA SER A 141 -8.69 7.71 -0.04
C SER A 141 -10.06 8.09 0.55
N PRO A 142 -10.85 8.94 -0.11
CA PRO A 142 -12.23 9.23 0.31
C PRO A 142 -13.18 8.06 0.04
N VAL A 143 -12.72 6.98 -0.62
CA VAL A 143 -13.49 5.77 -0.91
C VAL A 143 -13.73 4.97 0.37
N GLY A 144 -14.62 5.48 1.22
CA GLY A 144 -15.11 4.81 2.42
C GLY A 144 -16.38 4.03 2.13
N ILE A 145 -16.51 2.82 2.66
CA ILE A 145 -17.81 2.16 2.69
C ILE A 145 -18.66 2.88 3.74
N HIS A 146 -19.76 3.50 3.31
CA HIS A 146 -20.70 4.10 4.24
C HIS A 146 -21.33 2.98 5.09
N PRO A 147 -21.42 3.10 6.43
CA PRO A 147 -21.99 2.05 7.27
C PRO A 147 -23.41 1.62 6.86
N ILE A 148 -24.17 2.57 6.28
CA ILE A 148 -25.50 2.29 5.71
C ILE A 148 -25.40 1.40 4.47
N THR A 149 -24.40 1.59 3.60
CA THR A 149 -24.29 0.77 2.37
C THR A 149 -23.76 -0.63 2.68
N THR A 150 -22.86 -0.83 3.65
CA THR A 150 -22.52 -2.19 4.12
C THR A 150 -23.71 -2.87 4.79
N GLY A 151 -24.40 -2.20 5.70
CA GLY A 151 -25.58 -2.76 6.37
C GLY A 151 -26.74 -3.06 5.40
N LEU A 152 -26.84 -2.32 4.30
CA LEU A 152 -27.78 -2.63 3.22
C LEU A 152 -27.29 -3.82 2.38
N VAL A 153 -26.02 -3.85 1.96
CA VAL A 153 -25.44 -4.95 1.17
C VAL A 153 -25.49 -6.28 1.92
N ASP A 154 -25.23 -6.27 3.23
CA ASP A 154 -25.35 -7.45 4.10
C ASP A 154 -26.78 -7.93 4.30
N ARG A 155 -27.78 -7.08 3.99
CA ARG A 155 -29.21 -7.41 4.03
C ARG A 155 -29.81 -7.63 2.64
N LEU A 156 -29.00 -7.60 1.58
CA LEU A 156 -29.52 -7.86 0.24
C LEU A 156 -29.80 -9.37 0.11
N PRO A 157 -31.01 -9.75 -0.31
CA PRO A 157 -31.48 -11.14 -0.31
C PRO A 157 -30.72 -12.05 -1.27
N TRP A 158 -29.93 -11.49 -2.19
CA TRP A 158 -29.11 -12.22 -3.15
C TRP A 158 -27.70 -12.54 -2.66
N LYS A 159 -27.28 -12.08 -1.47
CA LYS A 159 -25.93 -12.34 -0.95
C LYS A 159 -25.67 -13.83 -0.69
N ASP A 160 -26.71 -14.59 -0.32
CA ASP A 160 -26.63 -16.01 -0.04
C ASP A 160 -26.95 -16.89 -1.26
N GLN A 161 -27.12 -16.29 -2.45
CA GLN A 161 -27.36 -17.06 -3.67
C GLN A 161 -26.01 -17.51 -4.27
N PRO A 162 -25.78 -18.82 -4.46
CA PRO A 162 -24.60 -19.29 -5.17
C PRO A 162 -24.65 -18.77 -6.60
N ILE A 163 -23.57 -18.12 -7.03
CA ILE A 163 -23.39 -17.69 -8.41
C ILE A 163 -23.23 -18.97 -9.24
N LEU A 164 -24.26 -19.28 -10.04
CA LEU A 164 -24.27 -20.35 -11.04
C LEU A 164 -23.40 -19.98 -12.24
#